data_AF-A0A538PPP8-F1
#
_entry.id   AF-A0A538PPP8-F1
#
_cell.length_a   1.000
_cell.length_b   1.000
_cell.length_c   1.000
_cell.angle_alpha   90.00
_cell.angle_beta   90.00
_cell.angle_gamma   90.00
#
_symmetry.space_group_name_H-M   'P 1'
#
loop_
_entity.id
_entity.type
_entity.pdbx_description
1 polymer ?
#
loop_
_entity_poly.entity_id
_entity_poly.type
_entity_poly.pdbx_seq_one_letter_code
_entity_poly.pdbx_strand_id
1 'polypeptide(L)'
;MLRQISIIVLGGLVSCSGSAHQQPRVAGDQSKTTELGLFMKTRVNPSFSKISFLLFHEEDSETDVDPTALPASAAELARAAERLTKWPELPGESEQSKLVFTEYADSLRSDAVKLVEALHGNQRDSARKVFESLHRKCDACHHFFRYDQSSVLDQRGQGNGPRP
;
A
#
# COMPACT_ATOMS: atom_id res chain seq x y z
N MET A 1 21.82 -0.55 -56.94
CA MET A 1 20.47 0.06 -56.86
C MET A 1 20.07 0.15 -55.39
N LEU A 2 20.28 1.31 -54.74
CA LEU A 2 19.75 1.59 -53.40
C LEU A 2 18.79 2.78 -53.53
N ARG A 3 17.51 2.56 -53.19
CA ARG A 3 16.46 3.57 -53.19
C ARG A 3 16.56 4.40 -51.91
N GLN A 4 16.90 5.68 -52.06
CA GLN A 4 16.65 6.71 -51.04
C GLN A 4 15.14 6.91 -50.89
N ILE A 5 14.65 6.88 -49.65
CA ILE A 5 13.31 7.34 -49.32
C ILE A 5 13.49 8.56 -48.40
N SER A 6 13.24 9.74 -48.94
CA SER A 6 13.16 10.99 -48.18
C SER A 6 11.72 11.15 -47.69
N ILE A 7 11.52 11.24 -46.38
CA ILE A 7 10.21 11.54 -45.80
C ILE A 7 10.08 13.06 -45.70
N ILE A 8 9.09 13.61 -46.41
CA ILE A 8 8.71 15.02 -46.37
C ILE A 8 7.86 15.25 -45.12
N VAL A 9 8.29 16.19 -44.28
CA VAL A 9 7.53 16.71 -43.14
C VAL A 9 6.60 17.82 -43.66
N LEU A 10 5.28 17.61 -43.58
CA LEU A 10 4.31 18.69 -43.72
C LEU A 10 3.81 19.10 -42.33
N GLY A 11 4.12 20.35 -41.98
CA GLY A 11 3.56 21.04 -40.84
C GLY A 11 2.09 21.36 -41.03
N GLY A 12 1.33 21.25 -39.94
CA GLY A 12 -0.01 21.80 -39.79
C GLY A 12 -0.08 22.56 -38.48
N LEU A 13 0.14 23.87 -38.53
CA LEU A 13 -0.19 24.80 -37.45
C LEU A 13 -1.71 25.04 -37.52
N VAL A 14 -2.45 24.54 -36.54
CA VAL A 14 -3.79 25.06 -36.23
C VAL A 14 -3.79 25.51 -34.78
N SER A 15 -3.68 26.82 -34.66
CA SER A 15 -3.84 27.60 -33.44
C SER A 15 -5.33 27.68 -33.11
N CYS A 16 -5.72 27.12 -31.96
CA CYS A 16 -6.99 27.46 -31.30
C CYS A 16 -6.67 27.97 -29.90
N SER A 17 -6.54 29.29 -29.81
CA SER A 17 -6.55 30.04 -28.57
C SER A 17 -7.92 29.89 -27.90
N GLY A 18 -7.97 29.13 -26.82
CA GLY A 18 -9.10 29.08 -25.90
C GLY A 18 -8.56 29.21 -24.48
N SER A 19 -8.48 30.44 -23.98
CA SER A 19 -8.20 30.73 -22.58
C SER A 19 -9.32 30.15 -21.70
N ALA A 20 -9.10 28.97 -21.16
CA ALA A 20 -9.72 28.54 -19.91
C ALA A 20 -8.58 28.34 -18.91
N HIS A 21 -8.34 29.37 -18.11
CA HIS A 21 -7.43 29.34 -16.98
C HIS A 21 -8.03 28.43 -15.90
N GLN A 22 -8.00 27.11 -16.12
CA GLN A 22 -8.13 26.15 -15.03
C GLN A 22 -6.75 26.05 -14.39
N GLN A 23 -6.61 26.71 -13.24
CA GLN A 23 -5.52 26.43 -12.31
C GLN A 23 -5.36 24.90 -12.21
N PRO A 24 -4.13 24.37 -12.38
CA PRO A 24 -3.85 23.01 -11.95
C PRO A 24 -4.24 22.95 -10.48
N ARG A 25 -5.24 22.14 -10.13
CA ARG A 25 -5.46 21.77 -8.74
C ARG A 25 -4.13 21.22 -8.24
N VAL A 26 -3.54 21.96 -7.30
CA VAL A 26 -2.30 21.61 -6.62
C VAL A 26 -2.36 20.15 -6.26
N ALA A 27 -1.38 19.39 -6.77
CA ALA A 27 -1.14 18.01 -6.41
C ALA A 27 -1.32 17.86 -4.89
N GLY A 28 -2.14 16.90 -4.48
CA GLY A 28 -2.40 16.62 -3.07
C GLY A 28 -1.09 16.58 -2.31
N ASP A 29 -0.96 17.52 -1.38
CA ASP A 29 0.16 17.69 -0.49
C ASP A 29 0.58 16.33 0.12
N GLN A 30 1.77 15.85 -0.25
CA GLN A 30 2.36 14.58 0.22
C GLN A 30 2.57 14.55 1.75
N SER A 31 2.35 15.68 2.44
CA SER A 31 2.38 15.78 3.90
C SER A 31 1.04 15.45 4.59
N LYS A 32 -0.07 15.33 3.85
CA LYS A 32 -1.38 15.01 4.44
C LYS A 32 -1.52 13.52 4.67
N THR A 33 -1.41 13.11 5.93
CA THR A 33 -1.80 11.76 6.33
C THR A 33 -3.27 11.57 5.98
N THR A 34 -3.55 10.73 4.98
CA THR A 34 -4.93 10.36 4.62
C THR A 34 -5.60 9.68 5.81
N GLU A 35 -6.94 9.68 5.88
CA GLU A 35 -7.65 8.96 6.94
C GLU A 35 -7.23 7.48 7.00
N LEU A 36 -6.98 6.87 5.83
CA LEU A 36 -6.44 5.53 5.72
C LEU A 36 -5.04 5.43 6.33
N GLY A 37 -4.13 6.35 6.01
CA GLY A 37 -2.79 6.38 6.59
C GLY A 37 -2.80 6.56 8.11
N LEU A 38 -3.72 7.37 8.64
CA LEU A 38 -3.91 7.52 10.08
C LEU A 38 -4.46 6.25 10.71
N PHE A 39 -5.44 5.61 10.06
CA PHE A 39 -5.99 4.34 10.51
C PHE A 39 -4.92 3.24 10.56
N MET A 40 -4.09 3.11 9.52
CA MET A 40 -2.97 2.16 9.51
C MET A 40 -2.02 2.40 10.68
N LYS A 41 -1.59 3.65 10.87
CA LYS A 41 -0.68 4.04 11.96
C LYS A 41 -1.24 3.79 13.36
N THR A 42 -2.54 3.94 13.55
CA THR A 42 -3.17 3.91 14.88
C THR A 42 -3.82 2.58 15.24
N ARG A 43 -4.21 1.75 14.25
CA ARG A 43 -4.96 0.50 14.48
C ARG A 43 -4.26 -0.75 13.96
N VAL A 44 -3.55 -0.66 12.84
CA VAL A 44 -2.89 -1.83 12.22
C VAL A 44 -1.46 -1.97 12.71
N ASN A 45 -0.66 -0.92 12.55
CA ASN A 45 0.78 -0.95 12.84
C ASN A 45 1.09 -1.31 14.31
N PRO A 46 0.39 -0.77 15.34
CA PRO A 46 0.70 -1.12 16.72
C PRO A 46 0.51 -2.61 17.01
N SER A 47 -0.61 -3.18 16.55
CA SER A 47 -0.92 -4.60 16.69
C SER A 47 0.08 -5.45 15.92
N PHE A 48 0.37 -5.09 14.68
CA PHE A 48 1.33 -5.78 13.83
C PHE A 48 2.73 -5.82 14.46
N SER A 49 3.28 -4.67 14.85
CA SER A 49 4.61 -4.57 15.47
C SER A 49 4.68 -5.33 16.80
N LYS A 50 3.62 -5.25 17.62
CA LYS A 50 3.56 -5.99 18.89
C LYS A 50 3.53 -7.50 18.68
N ILE A 51 2.78 -8.00 17.70
CA ILE A 51 2.77 -9.43 17.35
C ILE A 51 4.16 -9.86 16.87
N SER A 52 4.80 -9.06 16.00
CA SER A 52 6.16 -9.35 15.53
C SER A 52 7.14 -9.49 16.69
N PHE A 53 7.15 -8.53 17.62
CA PHE A 53 7.99 -8.60 18.80
C PHE A 53 7.70 -9.86 19.63
N LEU A 54 6.43 -10.11 19.96
CA LEU A 54 6.04 -11.21 20.85
C LEU A 54 6.25 -12.59 20.23
N LEU A 55 6.09 -12.74 18.92
CA LEU A 55 6.30 -14.03 18.26
C LEU A 55 7.78 -14.37 18.10
N PHE A 56 8.65 -13.39 17.87
CA PHE A 56 10.03 -13.64 17.44
C PHE A 56 11.11 -13.18 18.43
N HIS A 57 10.81 -12.28 19.36
CA HIS A 57 11.81 -11.61 20.21
C HIS A 57 11.43 -11.64 21.70
N GLU A 58 10.38 -12.38 22.08
CA GLU A 58 9.97 -12.55 23.48
C GLU A 58 11.06 -13.21 24.34
N GLU A 59 11.85 -14.12 23.76
CA GLU A 59 12.97 -14.79 24.44
C GLU A 59 14.11 -13.83 24.80
N ASP A 60 14.19 -12.67 24.14
CA ASP A 60 15.19 -11.63 24.37
C ASP A 60 14.74 -10.60 25.43
N SER A 61 13.53 -10.75 25.98
CA SER A 61 12.97 -9.85 26.99
C SER A 61 13.38 -10.27 28.41
N GLU A 62 14.05 -9.39 29.14
CA GLU A 62 14.32 -9.57 30.58
C GLU A 62 13.07 -9.36 31.47
N THR A 63 11.98 -8.87 30.89
CA THR A 63 10.71 -8.62 31.59
C THR A 63 9.71 -9.74 31.37
N ASP A 64 8.95 -10.07 32.41
CA ASP A 64 7.84 -11.02 32.37
C ASP A 64 6.76 -10.48 31.41
N VAL A 65 6.54 -11.19 30.31
CA VAL A 65 5.64 -10.78 29.24
C VAL A 65 4.23 -11.24 29.59
N ASP A 66 3.27 -10.31 29.57
CA ASP A 66 1.86 -10.63 29.77
C ASP A 66 1.39 -11.67 28.73
N PRO A 67 0.99 -12.88 29.16
CA PRO A 67 0.64 -13.97 28.24
C PRO A 67 -0.62 -13.67 27.41
N THR A 68 -1.41 -12.67 27.81
CA THR A 68 -2.60 -12.24 27.06
C THR A 68 -2.27 -11.23 25.96
N ALA A 69 -1.07 -10.65 25.98
CA ALA A 69 -0.68 -9.57 25.09
C ALA A 69 -0.66 -9.99 23.61
N LEU A 70 -0.19 -11.20 23.30
CA LEU A 70 -0.11 -11.71 21.93
C LEU A 70 -1.51 -12.03 21.37
N PRO A 71 -2.36 -12.84 22.04
CA PRO A 71 -3.75 -13.05 21.61
C PRO A 71 -4.54 -11.75 21.46
N ALA A 72 -4.42 -10.82 22.41
CA ALA A 72 -5.12 -9.54 22.34
C ALA A 72 -4.70 -8.70 21.12
N SER A 73 -3.39 -8.67 20.82
CA SER A 73 -2.86 -7.95 19.66
C SER A 73 -3.31 -8.57 18.34
N ALA A 74 -3.34 -9.90 18.23
CA ALA A 74 -3.86 -10.59 17.06
C ALA A 74 -5.37 -10.31 16.85
N ALA A 75 -6.14 -10.26 17.93
CA ALA A 75 -7.56 -9.94 17.87
C ALA A 75 -7.81 -8.47 17.44
N GLU A 76 -7.00 -7.52 17.91
CA GLU A 76 -7.05 -6.12 17.43
C GLU A 76 -6.67 -6.02 15.94
N LEU A 77 -5.65 -6.75 15.49
CA LEU A 77 -5.27 -6.79 14.08
C LEU A 77 -6.41 -7.35 13.21
N ALA A 78 -7.08 -8.43 13.65
CA ALA A 78 -8.23 -9.00 12.95
C ALA A 78 -9.41 -8.02 12.85
N ARG A 79 -9.71 -7.28 13.93
CA ARG A 79 -10.74 -6.22 13.91
C ARG A 79 -10.36 -5.08 12.96
N ALA A 80 -9.10 -4.66 12.97
CA ALA A 80 -8.63 -3.61 12.08
C ALA A 80 -8.68 -4.06 10.61
N ALA A 81 -8.31 -5.31 10.32
CA ALA A 81 -8.38 -5.89 8.98
C ALA A 81 -9.83 -6.01 8.48
N GLU A 82 -10.78 -6.44 9.31
CA GLU A 82 -12.22 -6.45 8.97
C GLU A 82 -12.76 -5.05 8.67
N ARG A 83 -12.20 -4.00 9.28
CA ARG A 83 -12.57 -2.63 8.93
C ARG A 83 -11.97 -2.17 7.61
N LEU A 84 -10.78 -2.64 7.24
CA LEU A 84 -10.15 -2.34 5.95
C LEU A 84 -10.93 -2.89 4.76
N THR A 85 -11.58 -4.05 4.89
CA THR A 85 -12.40 -4.64 3.81
C THR A 85 -13.63 -3.78 3.48
N LYS A 86 -14.00 -2.86 4.38
CA LYS A 86 -15.14 -1.94 4.23
C LYS A 86 -14.68 -0.49 4.14
N TRP A 87 -13.43 -0.25 3.76
CA TRP A 87 -12.88 1.09 3.72
C TRP A 87 -13.61 1.94 2.67
N PRO A 88 -14.12 3.14 3.01
CA PRO A 88 -15.04 3.88 2.15
C PRO A 88 -14.35 4.48 0.91
N GLU A 89 -13.11 4.95 1.07
CA GLU A 89 -12.34 5.58 0.00
C GLU A 89 -11.08 4.75 -0.29
N LEU A 90 -11.20 3.85 -1.26
CA LEU A 90 -10.11 2.94 -1.63
C LEU A 90 -8.96 3.71 -2.32
N PRO A 91 -7.69 3.40 -2.00
CA PRO A 91 -6.55 4.04 -2.64
C PRO A 91 -6.42 3.62 -4.10
N GLY A 92 -5.78 4.49 -4.89
CA GLY A 92 -5.58 4.32 -6.32
C GLY A 92 -6.67 4.99 -7.17
N GLU A 93 -6.29 5.42 -8.37
CA GLU A 93 -7.19 6.17 -9.26
C GLU A 93 -8.05 5.25 -10.15
N SER A 94 -7.52 4.05 -10.46
CA SER A 94 -8.17 3.10 -11.38
C SER A 94 -9.04 2.08 -10.64
N GLU A 95 -10.06 1.55 -11.31
CA GLU A 95 -10.86 0.43 -10.77
C GLU A 95 -10.00 -0.81 -10.51
N GLN A 96 -8.98 -1.06 -11.34
CA GLN A 96 -8.06 -2.18 -11.13
C GLN A 96 -7.25 -2.03 -9.84
N SER A 97 -6.72 -0.83 -9.56
CA SER A 97 -6.01 -0.57 -8.29
C SER A 97 -6.92 -0.74 -7.07
N LYS A 98 -8.20 -0.36 -7.17
CA LYS A 98 -9.18 -0.54 -6.09
C LYS A 98 -9.51 -2.02 -5.85
N LEU A 99 -9.59 -2.82 -6.91
CA LEU A 99 -9.75 -4.27 -6.80
C LEU A 99 -8.54 -4.90 -6.10
N VAL A 100 -7.32 -4.52 -6.50
CA VAL A 100 -6.07 -4.98 -5.86
C VAL A 100 -6.06 -4.62 -4.36
N PHE A 101 -6.49 -3.42 -3.97
CA PHE A 101 -6.60 -3.07 -2.56
C PHE A 101 -7.56 -3.98 -1.81
N THR A 102 -8.75 -4.22 -2.38
CA THR A 102 -9.77 -5.09 -1.79
C THR A 102 -9.23 -6.50 -1.58
N GLU A 103 -8.54 -7.06 -2.58
CA GLU A 103 -7.89 -8.38 -2.49
C GLU A 103 -6.85 -8.43 -1.36
N TYR A 104 -6.00 -7.41 -1.23
CA TYR A 104 -5.04 -7.33 -0.12
C TYR A 104 -5.73 -7.21 1.25
N ALA A 105 -6.80 -6.40 1.35
CA ALA A 105 -7.56 -6.23 2.59
C ALA A 105 -8.24 -7.54 3.02
N ASP A 106 -8.86 -8.26 2.08
CA ASP A 106 -9.49 -9.56 2.34
C ASP A 106 -8.46 -10.62 2.72
N SER A 107 -7.31 -10.63 2.05
CA SER A 107 -6.21 -11.56 2.36
C SER A 107 -5.63 -11.29 3.75
N LEU A 108 -5.42 -10.02 4.10
CA LEU A 108 -4.99 -9.59 5.43
C LEU A 108 -5.99 -10.03 6.51
N ARG A 109 -7.30 -9.83 6.28
CA ARG A 109 -8.34 -10.29 7.20
C ARG A 109 -8.28 -11.81 7.38
N SER A 110 -8.24 -12.57 6.29
CA SER A 110 -8.20 -14.03 6.34
C SER A 110 -7.01 -14.54 7.17
N ASP A 111 -5.82 -13.98 6.95
CA ASP A 111 -4.62 -14.40 7.68
C ASP A 111 -4.64 -13.92 9.14
N ALA A 112 -5.19 -12.73 9.43
CA ALA A 112 -5.36 -12.27 10.80
C ALA A 112 -6.31 -13.18 11.62
N VAL A 113 -7.38 -13.70 11.00
CA VAL A 113 -8.28 -14.68 11.64
C VAL A 113 -7.54 -16.01 11.88
N LYS A 114 -6.82 -16.54 10.89
CA LYS A 114 -6.00 -17.76 11.06
C LYS A 114 -4.94 -17.60 12.15
N LEU A 115 -4.37 -16.42 12.29
CA LEU A 115 -3.43 -16.11 13.36
C LEU A 115 -4.10 -16.23 14.73
N VAL A 116 -5.28 -15.64 14.89
CA VAL A 116 -6.08 -15.75 16.13
C VAL A 116 -6.41 -17.22 16.43
N GLU A 117 -6.84 -17.99 15.44
CA GLU A 117 -7.14 -19.42 15.58
C GLU A 117 -5.91 -20.23 16.00
N ALA A 118 -4.76 -19.99 15.36
CA ALA A 118 -3.50 -20.66 15.70
C ALA A 118 -3.07 -20.35 17.15
N LEU A 119 -3.22 -19.09 17.59
CA LEU A 119 -2.89 -18.69 18.96
C LEU A 119 -3.85 -19.30 19.98
N HIS A 120 -5.16 -19.36 19.69
CA HIS A 120 -6.12 -20.06 20.56
C HIS A 120 -5.84 -21.57 20.65
N GLY A 121 -5.38 -22.18 19.57
CA GLY A 121 -4.95 -23.58 19.55
C GLY A 121 -3.57 -23.84 20.17
N ASN A 122 -2.92 -22.80 20.74
CA ASN A 122 -1.55 -22.85 21.24
C ASN A 122 -0.52 -23.35 20.19
N GLN A 123 -0.78 -23.08 18.91
CA GLN A 123 0.03 -23.52 17.77
C GLN A 123 1.04 -22.42 17.37
N ARG A 124 2.06 -22.19 18.21
CA ARG A 124 3.00 -21.07 18.04
C ARG A 124 3.75 -21.10 16.71
N ASP A 125 4.17 -22.27 16.22
CA ASP A 125 4.83 -22.41 14.92
C ASP A 125 3.89 -22.08 13.74
N SER A 126 2.63 -22.51 13.83
CA SER A 126 1.61 -22.14 12.84
C SER A 126 1.37 -20.63 12.86
N ALA A 127 1.28 -20.02 14.04
CA ALA A 127 1.12 -18.58 14.21
C ALA A 127 2.28 -17.80 13.58
N ARG A 128 3.54 -18.24 13.78
CA ARG A 128 4.73 -17.66 13.13
C ARG A 128 4.62 -17.71 11.60
N LYS A 129 4.32 -18.87 11.02
CA LYS A 129 4.17 -19.02 9.55
C LYS A 129 3.07 -18.14 8.97
N VAL A 130 1.92 -18.05 9.66
CA VAL A 130 0.82 -17.18 9.25
C VAL A 130 1.25 -15.71 9.31
N PHE A 131 1.93 -15.30 10.38
CA PHE A 131 2.40 -13.92 10.54
C PHE A 131 3.45 -13.53 9.48
N GLU A 132 4.37 -14.42 9.13
CA GLU A 132 5.32 -14.18 8.04
C GLU A 132 4.62 -14.00 6.68
N SER A 133 3.56 -14.78 6.41
CA SER A 133 2.71 -14.59 5.23
C SER A 133 2.04 -13.22 5.26
N LEU A 134 1.49 -12.82 6.41
CA LEU A 134 0.85 -11.53 6.62
C LEU A 134 1.84 -10.38 6.36
N HIS A 135 3.06 -10.46 6.91
CA HIS A 135 4.12 -9.47 6.71
C HIS A 135 4.44 -9.27 5.22
N ARG A 136 4.70 -10.36 4.48
CA ARG A 136 4.98 -10.29 3.03
C ARG A 136 3.85 -9.62 2.24
N LYS A 137 2.59 -9.86 2.62
CA LYS A 137 1.43 -9.25 1.96
C LYS A 137 1.27 -7.76 2.31
N CYS A 138 1.52 -7.38 3.56
CA CYS A 138 1.59 -5.96 3.95
C CYS A 138 2.65 -5.22 3.16
N ASP A 139 3.86 -5.80 3.02
CA ASP A 139 4.93 -5.22 2.23
C ASP A 139 4.57 -5.09 0.75
N ALA A 140 3.97 -6.14 0.16
CA ALA A 140 3.55 -6.12 -1.24
C ALA A 140 2.46 -5.06 -1.51
N CYS A 141 1.46 -4.94 -0.62
CA CYS A 141 0.42 -3.92 -0.71
C CYS A 141 1.04 -2.51 -0.60
N HIS A 142 1.87 -2.27 0.40
CA HIS A 142 2.55 -0.99 0.57
C HIS A 142 3.45 -0.66 -0.63
N HIS A 143 4.15 -1.64 -1.19
CA HIS A 143 4.94 -1.46 -2.40
C HIS A 143 4.04 -1.02 -3.56
N PHE A 144 2.98 -1.77 -3.87
CA PHE A 144 2.07 -1.47 -4.97
C PHE A 144 1.54 -0.04 -4.92
N PHE A 145 0.97 0.39 -3.78
CA PHE A 145 0.36 1.71 -3.65
C PHE A 145 1.36 2.85 -3.42
N ARG A 146 2.61 2.55 -3.06
CA ARG A 146 3.69 3.55 -3.03
C ARG A 146 4.22 3.84 -4.43
N TYR A 147 4.35 2.82 -5.27
CA TYR A 147 4.88 2.99 -6.62
C TYR A 147 3.85 3.50 -7.62
N ASP A 148 2.57 3.12 -7.50
CA ASP A 148 1.49 3.66 -8.35
C ASP A 148 1.36 5.20 -8.21
N GLN A 149 1.65 5.74 -7.02
CA GLN A 149 1.69 7.19 -6.80
C GLN A 149 2.93 7.87 -7.42
N SER A 150 4.01 7.12 -7.66
CA SER A 150 5.25 7.64 -8.27
C SER A 150 5.33 7.45 -9.79
N SER A 151 4.68 6.41 -10.34
CA SER A 151 4.70 6.11 -11.77
C SER A 151 3.86 7.11 -12.60
N VAL A 152 2.85 7.74 -11.98
CA VAL A 152 2.10 8.86 -12.56
C VAL A 152 2.96 10.14 -12.64
N LEU A 153 3.99 10.27 -11.80
CA LEU A 153 4.88 11.44 -11.79
C LEU A 153 6.03 11.35 -12.81
N ASP A 154 6.49 10.14 -13.17
CA ASP A 154 7.65 9.96 -14.05
C ASP A 154 7.34 10.04 -15.55
N GLN A 155 6.07 9.98 -15.98
CA GLN A 155 5.72 10.10 -17.41
C GLN A 155 5.76 11.54 -17.96
N ARG A 156 6.01 12.56 -17.12
CA ARG A 156 6.19 13.96 -17.57
C ARG A 156 7.63 14.49 -17.46
N GLY A 157 8.59 13.64 -17.11
CA GLY A 157 9.96 14.04 -16.79
C GLY A 157 11.03 13.83 -17.87
N GLN A 158 10.72 13.24 -19.02
CA GLN A 158 11.72 12.99 -20.07
C GLN A 158 11.38 13.71 -21.37
N GLY A 159 11.96 14.90 -21.53
CA GLY A 159 11.81 15.74 -22.72
C GLY A 159 12.70 16.98 -22.71
N ASN A 160 14.01 16.77 -22.56
CA ASN A 160 15.13 17.64 -22.98
C ASN A 160 14.96 19.17 -22.84
N GLY A 161 15.40 19.69 -21.69
CA GLY A 161 15.90 21.07 -21.58
C GLY A 161 17.23 21.24 -22.31
N PRO A 162 17.57 22.47 -22.75
CA PRO A 162 18.64 22.73 -23.71
C PRO A 162 20.01 22.63 -23.05
N ARG A 163 21.01 22.22 -23.84
CA ARG A 163 22.43 22.36 -23.52
C ARG A 163 23.16 23.05 -24.69
N PRO A 164 24.25 23.77 -24.39
CA PRO A 164 24.66 25.03 -25.04
C PRO A 164 25.10 24.92 -26.50
#